data_AF-G0MUX5-F1
#
_entry.id   AF-G0MUX5-F1
#
_cell.length_a   1.000
_cell.length_b   1.000
_cell.length_c   1.000
_cell.angle_alpha   90.00
_cell.angle_beta   90.00
_cell.angle_gamma   90.00
#
_symmetry.space_group_name_H-M   'P 1'
#
loop_
_entity.id
_entity.type
_entity.pdbx_description
1 polymer ?
#
loop_
_entity_poly.entity_id
_entity_poly.type
_entity_poly.pdbx_seq_one_letter_code
_entity_poly.pdbx_strand_id
1 'polypeptide(L)'
;MSGEPTRKRAGGEESEEDPPRKIAPDQLDETDSNQNDVVIIVEGQKFSCKKEELSRTSKYFEKMFNSGFSESVQKEVKIGGVATAEGFKLFSDVTGGNNILTDGTIELALSLADYLESPVLEDICIEFLSSESEYSKEEQFALGDKHNSMRLITKICADIKNSYELHEIVPVDINSLKSSTKTIVLQKSFELHGHRKPPAPPVPQQPEAQFEAMVGELIEQAAIVHHHGTILAEQAYLLDNHVRQKQLIATSIPKIKQIVKQDPRISILMNQLRSAENQIERNAINAQIQVIKEKNDHIALEIMTEDDPGFRDYLENFTEIMCQVFEKDKFPYLISRGIRTENIAIHNHGTGEKTIDVLYRKITKDFEEKGLPQRKFDYQPTWMNDFLQQNQNWVQQTSQELSNVRIPDGLQRIPREINFGLMEEFIANMRKHFYSDRVQPNLNQEQNQLEQLDGGPEAENQNDEDEPYEEVVEQDGQE
;
A
#
# COMPACT_ATOMS: atom_id res chain seq x y z
N MET A 1 28.59 -105.33 41.88
CA MET A 1 28.15 -104.81 40.56
C MET A 1 27.17 -103.68 40.88
N SER A 2 27.59 -102.41 40.94
CA SER A 2 27.97 -101.48 39.85
C SER A 2 26.74 -100.79 39.23
N GLY A 3 26.62 -99.46 39.20
CA GLY A 3 27.50 -98.39 39.72
C GLY A 3 26.90 -96.97 39.53
N GLU A 4 27.45 -95.97 40.23
CA GLU A 4 27.16 -94.52 40.10
C GLU A 4 27.88 -93.86 38.90
N PRO A 5 27.72 -92.55 38.56
CA PRO A 5 26.85 -91.46 39.11
C PRO A 5 25.88 -90.89 38.01
N THR A 6 25.43 -89.63 37.81
CA THR A 6 25.79 -88.27 38.31
C THR A 6 24.67 -87.19 38.19
N ARG A 7 24.21 -86.66 39.35
CA ARG A 7 23.79 -85.27 39.71
C ARG A 7 23.27 -84.18 38.72
N LYS A 8 22.28 -83.43 39.26
CA LYS A 8 21.96 -81.95 39.16
C LYS A 8 21.17 -81.49 37.91
N ARG A 9 20.03 -80.77 37.99
CA ARG A 9 19.51 -79.57 38.75
C ARG A 9 19.57 -78.30 37.88
N ALA A 10 18.62 -77.35 37.90
CA ALA A 10 17.29 -77.27 38.57
C ALA A 10 16.48 -76.05 38.06
N GLY A 11 15.16 -76.02 38.37
CA GLY A 11 14.28 -74.84 38.34
C GLY A 11 13.61 -74.56 36.99
N GLY A 12 12.35 -74.14 36.93
CA GLY A 12 11.36 -73.93 38.02
C GLY A 12 9.96 -73.62 37.47
N GLU A 13 8.96 -73.57 38.35
CA GLU A 13 7.56 -73.21 38.06
C GLU A 13 7.42 -71.74 37.54
N GLU A 14 6.28 -71.23 37.02
CA GLU A 14 4.87 -71.61 37.26
C GLU A 14 3.88 -71.07 36.19
N SER A 15 2.66 -71.64 36.18
CA SER A 15 1.36 -71.11 35.65
C SER A 15 1.21 -70.55 34.23
N GLU A 16 0.17 -71.01 33.52
CA GLU A 16 -0.30 -70.50 32.23
C GLU A 16 -1.27 -69.32 32.37
N GLU A 17 -1.00 -68.20 31.70
CA GLU A 17 -2.01 -67.26 31.20
C GLU A 17 -1.71 -66.94 29.71
N ASP A 18 -2.75 -66.50 28.98
CA ASP A 18 -2.80 -66.47 27.50
C ASP A 18 -1.70 -65.54 26.89
N PRO A 19 -0.86 -66.00 25.94
CA PRO A 19 0.24 -65.20 25.43
C PRO A 19 -0.24 -63.93 24.70
N PRO A 20 0.40 -62.76 24.93
CA PRO A 20 0.04 -61.53 24.24
C PRO A 20 0.08 -61.69 22.73
N ARG A 21 -0.98 -61.23 22.04
CA ARG A 21 -0.94 -61.10 20.58
C ARG A 21 0.27 -60.24 20.20
N LYS A 22 1.11 -60.74 19.29
CA LYS A 22 2.22 -59.98 18.73
C LYS A 22 1.67 -58.73 18.04
N ILE A 23 1.80 -57.58 18.69
CA ILE A 23 1.65 -56.28 18.05
C ILE A 23 2.83 -56.18 17.07
N ALA A 24 2.54 -56.07 15.77
CA ALA A 24 3.56 -55.83 14.78
C ALA A 24 4.09 -54.39 14.93
N PRO A 25 5.40 -54.14 14.79
CA PRO A 25 5.92 -52.79 14.68
C PRO A 25 5.44 -52.14 13.37
N ASP A 26 5.31 -50.82 13.38
CA ASP A 26 4.95 -49.93 12.26
C ASP A 26 3.80 -50.37 11.35
N GLN A 27 2.62 -49.83 11.65
CA GLN A 27 1.71 -49.36 10.61
C GLN A 27 1.87 -47.82 10.54
N LEU A 28 3.00 -47.37 10.00
CA LEU A 28 3.07 -46.06 9.36
C LEU A 28 2.13 -46.10 8.15
N ASP A 29 1.32 -45.07 7.95
CA ASP A 29 0.40 -45.00 6.81
C ASP A 29 1.17 -44.90 5.48
N GLU A 30 1.32 -46.02 4.76
CA GLU A 30 1.93 -46.09 3.42
C GLU A 30 1.05 -45.46 2.31
N THR A 31 0.17 -44.53 2.66
CA THR A 31 -0.81 -43.90 1.75
C THR A 31 -0.43 -42.49 1.28
N ASP A 32 0.51 -41.82 1.94
CA ASP A 32 0.92 -40.43 1.60
C ASP A 32 2.37 -40.31 1.04
N SER A 33 2.99 -41.44 0.69
CA SER A 33 4.37 -41.54 0.16
C SER A 33 4.60 -40.84 -1.19
N ASN A 34 3.56 -40.24 -1.78
CA ASN A 34 3.60 -39.57 -3.08
C ASN A 34 3.43 -38.04 -2.97
N GLN A 35 3.31 -37.49 -1.76
CA GLN A 35 3.15 -36.05 -1.51
C GLN A 35 4.37 -35.39 -0.84
N ASN A 36 5.09 -36.10 0.03
CA ASN A 36 6.23 -35.56 0.77
C ASN A 36 7.56 -35.88 0.05
N ASP A 37 8.39 -34.85 -0.18
CA ASP A 37 9.65 -34.96 -0.94
C ASP A 37 10.92 -34.72 -0.09
N VAL A 38 10.77 -34.39 1.20
CA VAL A 38 11.88 -34.29 2.17
C VAL A 38 11.49 -34.86 3.53
N VAL A 39 12.49 -35.45 4.21
CA VAL A 39 12.43 -35.80 5.63
C VAL A 39 13.34 -34.84 6.40
N ILE A 40 12.75 -34.05 7.29
CA ILE A 40 13.48 -33.20 8.23
C ILE A 40 13.84 -34.04 9.46
N ILE A 41 15.09 -33.94 9.92
CA ILE A 41 15.58 -34.64 11.12
C ILE A 41 15.96 -33.61 12.17
N VAL A 42 15.23 -33.61 13.30
CA VAL A 42 15.46 -32.72 14.44
C VAL A 42 15.65 -33.57 15.68
N GLU A 43 16.80 -33.40 16.36
CA GLU A 43 17.22 -34.20 17.53
C GLU A 43 17.25 -35.75 17.34
N GLY A 44 17.06 -36.22 16.10
CA GLY A 44 16.96 -37.65 15.74
C GLY A 44 15.54 -38.11 15.40
N GLN A 45 14.51 -37.32 15.74
CA GLN A 45 13.15 -37.53 15.28
C GLN A 45 13.02 -37.12 13.80
N LYS A 46 12.24 -37.90 13.04
CA LYS A 46 11.98 -37.68 11.61
C LYS A 46 10.60 -37.06 11.39
N PHE A 47 10.53 -36.10 10.49
CA PHE A 47 9.31 -35.42 10.06
C PHE A 47 9.24 -35.44 8.53
N SER A 48 8.19 -36.02 7.96
CA SER A 48 7.96 -36.02 6.51
C SER A 48 7.27 -34.71 6.11
N CYS A 49 7.83 -33.98 5.15
CA CYS A 49 7.37 -32.65 4.75
C CYS A 49 7.47 -32.44 3.22
N LYS A 50 6.89 -31.33 2.74
CA LYS A 50 7.12 -30.82 1.38
C LYS A 50 8.10 -29.65 1.39
N LYS A 51 9.10 -29.67 0.50
CA LYS A 51 10.04 -28.55 0.29
C LYS A 51 9.32 -27.26 -0.10
N GLU A 52 8.26 -27.35 -0.89
CA GLU A 52 7.44 -26.20 -1.31
C GLU A 52 6.72 -25.55 -0.10
N GLU A 53 6.06 -26.33 0.74
CA GLU A 53 5.31 -25.82 1.91
C GLU A 53 6.24 -25.19 2.95
N LEU A 54 7.40 -25.82 3.20
CA LEU A 54 8.45 -25.26 4.04
C LEU A 54 9.04 -23.96 3.45
N SER A 55 9.34 -23.93 2.15
CA SER A 55 9.86 -22.72 1.48
C SER A 55 8.86 -21.56 1.48
N ARG A 56 7.57 -21.86 1.29
CA ARG A 56 6.47 -20.87 1.31
C ARG A 56 6.29 -20.22 2.70
N THR A 57 6.65 -20.94 3.77
CA THR A 57 6.44 -20.48 5.16
C THR A 57 7.70 -19.94 5.82
N SER A 58 8.90 -20.26 5.30
CA SER A 58 10.19 -19.98 5.94
C SER A 58 11.28 -19.68 4.90
N LYS A 59 11.94 -18.52 5.05
CA LYS A 59 13.07 -18.14 4.17
C LYS A 59 14.32 -18.97 4.43
N TYR A 60 14.46 -19.55 5.63
CA TYR A 60 15.51 -20.52 5.93
C TYR A 60 15.37 -21.74 5.01
N PHE A 61 14.15 -22.30 4.90
CA PHE A 61 13.88 -23.44 4.01
C PHE A 61 13.90 -23.06 2.53
N GLU A 62 13.39 -21.88 2.15
CA GLU A 62 13.49 -21.35 0.79
C GLU A 62 14.95 -21.31 0.31
N LYS A 63 15.86 -20.73 1.11
CA LYS A 63 17.29 -20.69 0.82
C LYS A 63 17.90 -22.09 0.80
N MET A 64 17.55 -22.94 1.77
CA MET A 64 18.08 -24.30 1.87
C MET A 64 17.78 -25.12 0.61
N PHE A 65 16.53 -25.15 0.16
CA PHE A 65 16.10 -26.00 -0.96
C PHE A 65 16.35 -25.40 -2.34
N ASN A 66 16.34 -24.07 -2.48
CA ASN A 66 16.59 -23.40 -3.77
C ASN A 66 18.05 -22.96 -3.98
N SER A 67 18.95 -23.21 -3.02
CA SER A 67 20.39 -22.97 -3.19
C SER A 67 21.08 -24.04 -4.05
N GLY A 68 22.21 -23.68 -4.66
CA GLY A 68 23.10 -24.64 -5.32
C GLY A 68 23.91 -25.54 -4.38
N PHE A 69 23.54 -25.63 -3.08
CA PHE A 69 24.18 -26.51 -2.11
C PHE A 69 23.55 -27.91 -2.11
N SER A 70 24.19 -28.87 -1.42
CA SER A 70 23.83 -30.29 -1.46
C SER A 70 22.43 -30.61 -0.90
N GLU A 71 21.95 -29.73 -0.03
CA GLU A 71 20.70 -29.79 0.72
C GLU A 71 19.47 -29.68 -0.21
N SER A 72 19.61 -29.01 -1.35
CA SER A 72 18.59 -28.94 -2.41
C SER A 72 18.21 -30.33 -2.95
N VAL A 73 19.20 -31.21 -3.15
CA VAL A 73 19.03 -32.56 -3.72
C VAL A 73 18.95 -33.68 -2.66
N GLN A 74 19.10 -33.35 -1.37
CA GLN A 74 18.95 -34.31 -0.29
C GLN A 74 17.47 -34.71 -0.08
N LYS A 75 17.27 -35.96 0.35
CA LYS A 75 15.97 -36.50 0.79
C LYS A 75 15.81 -36.51 2.31
N GLU A 76 16.91 -36.60 3.05
CA GLU A 76 16.92 -36.44 4.51
C GLU A 76 17.84 -35.26 4.85
N VAL A 77 17.32 -34.27 5.58
CA VAL A 77 18.08 -33.06 5.95
C VAL A 77 18.01 -32.87 7.46
N LYS A 78 19.18 -32.70 8.10
CA LYS A 78 19.27 -32.55 9.55
C LYS A 78 19.38 -31.09 9.97
N ILE A 79 18.56 -30.69 10.94
CA ILE A 79 18.55 -29.36 11.55
C ILE A 79 19.00 -29.47 13.02
N GLY A 80 19.58 -28.41 13.57
CA GLY A 80 19.92 -28.31 14.97
C GLY A 80 20.23 -26.86 15.36
N GLY A 81 19.82 -26.46 16.56
CA GLY A 81 19.87 -25.08 17.02
C GLY A 81 18.74 -24.82 18.02
N VAL A 82 17.96 -23.76 17.79
CA VAL A 82 16.78 -23.41 18.62
C VAL A 82 15.61 -24.40 18.40
N ALA A 83 15.51 -24.99 17.21
CA ALA A 83 14.52 -26.02 16.93
C ALA A 83 14.85 -27.34 17.66
N THR A 84 14.14 -27.59 18.77
CA THR A 84 13.94 -28.94 19.33
C THR A 84 12.94 -29.73 18.49
N ALA A 85 12.82 -31.04 18.69
CA ALA A 85 11.80 -31.84 18.01
C ALA A 85 10.37 -31.38 18.35
N GLU A 86 10.14 -30.96 19.60
CA GLU A 86 8.87 -30.35 20.03
C GLU A 86 8.63 -29.00 19.36
N GLY A 87 9.66 -28.15 19.24
CA GLY A 87 9.59 -26.86 18.56
C GLY A 87 9.35 -26.99 17.06
N PHE A 88 10.00 -27.95 16.38
CA PHE A 88 9.73 -28.20 14.97
C PHE A 88 8.31 -28.73 14.74
N LYS A 89 7.79 -29.57 15.66
CA LYS A 89 6.37 -29.95 15.63
C LYS A 89 5.46 -28.73 15.80
N LEU A 90 5.71 -27.85 16.78
CA LEU A 90 4.94 -26.63 16.99
C LEU A 90 4.92 -25.74 15.73
N PHE A 91 6.08 -25.53 15.09
CA PHE A 91 6.17 -24.84 13.81
C PHE A 91 5.32 -25.51 12.72
N SER A 92 5.42 -26.83 12.57
CA SER A 92 4.70 -27.58 11.53
C SER A 92 3.18 -27.58 11.75
N ASP A 93 2.72 -27.78 12.99
CA ASP A 93 1.30 -27.82 13.33
C ASP A 93 0.66 -26.44 13.15
N VAL A 94 1.31 -25.37 13.63
CA VAL A 94 0.80 -23.98 13.55
C VAL A 94 0.82 -23.45 12.11
N THR A 95 1.93 -23.62 11.37
CA THR A 95 2.00 -23.17 9.96
C THR A 95 1.16 -24.04 9.00
N GLY A 96 0.80 -25.26 9.42
CA GLY A 96 -0.22 -26.11 8.79
C GLY A 96 -1.67 -25.68 9.08
N GLY A 97 -1.90 -24.69 9.96
CA GLY A 97 -3.21 -24.12 10.26
C GLY A 97 -3.91 -24.65 11.50
N ASN A 98 -3.23 -25.44 12.36
CA ASN A 98 -3.78 -25.84 13.65
C ASN A 98 -3.55 -24.72 14.68
N ASN A 99 -4.61 -24.08 15.19
CA ASN A 99 -4.46 -23.15 16.31
C ASN A 99 -4.19 -23.94 17.61
N ILE A 100 -2.90 -24.04 17.96
CA ILE A 100 -2.40 -24.66 19.19
C ILE A 100 -1.49 -23.73 20.01
N LEU A 101 -1.43 -22.44 19.63
CA LEU A 101 -0.65 -21.46 20.39
C LEU A 101 -1.30 -21.18 21.74
N THR A 102 -0.45 -20.92 22.72
CA THR A 102 -0.80 -20.62 24.11
C THR A 102 0.30 -19.76 24.72
N ASP A 103 0.00 -19.06 25.81
CA ASP A 103 0.97 -18.25 26.55
C ASP A 103 2.19 -19.03 27.06
N GLY A 104 2.07 -20.35 27.23
CA GLY A 104 3.18 -21.24 27.56
C GLY A 104 4.03 -21.71 26.36
N THR A 105 3.62 -21.42 25.13
CA THR A 105 4.31 -21.84 23.88
C THR A 105 4.68 -20.67 22.96
N ILE A 106 4.05 -19.50 23.13
CA ILE A 106 4.24 -18.31 22.29
C ILE A 106 5.69 -17.83 22.25
N GLU A 107 6.43 -17.95 23.36
CA GLU A 107 7.85 -17.58 23.40
C GLU A 107 8.70 -18.53 22.51
N LEU A 108 8.44 -19.83 22.55
CA LEU A 108 9.11 -20.80 21.69
C LEU A 108 8.75 -20.56 20.22
N ALA A 109 7.47 -20.25 19.92
CA ALA A 109 7.01 -19.95 18.57
C ALA A 109 7.67 -18.68 17.99
N LEU A 110 7.84 -17.61 18.76
CA LEU A 110 8.61 -16.43 18.35
C LEU A 110 10.09 -16.76 18.11
N SER A 111 10.71 -17.55 18.98
CA SER A 111 12.12 -17.96 18.83
C SER A 111 12.35 -18.83 17.59
N LEU A 112 11.37 -19.68 17.24
CA LEU A 112 11.35 -20.46 16.00
C LEU A 112 11.12 -19.58 14.76
N ALA A 113 10.28 -18.54 14.86
CA ALA A 113 10.02 -17.61 13.77
C ALA A 113 11.28 -16.82 13.38
N ASP A 114 12.08 -16.37 14.35
CA ASP A 114 13.40 -15.75 14.14
C ASP A 114 14.40 -16.78 13.56
N TYR A 115 14.58 -17.93 14.21
CA TYR A 115 15.55 -18.96 13.80
C TYR A 115 15.28 -19.56 12.41
N LEU A 116 14.02 -19.74 12.02
CA LEU A 116 13.62 -20.26 10.71
C LEU A 116 13.31 -19.15 9.68
N GLU A 117 13.51 -17.87 10.01
CA GLU A 117 13.10 -16.73 9.18
C GLU A 117 11.66 -16.89 8.63
N SER A 118 10.71 -17.22 9.51
CA SER A 118 9.32 -17.54 9.16
C SER A 118 8.38 -16.36 9.42
N PRO A 119 8.09 -15.51 8.41
CA PRO A 119 7.14 -14.42 8.58
C PRO A 119 5.71 -14.94 8.82
N VAL A 120 5.39 -16.16 8.36
CA VAL A 120 4.08 -16.79 8.57
C VAL A 120 3.88 -17.16 10.03
N LEU A 121 4.86 -17.80 10.69
CA LEU A 121 4.76 -18.07 12.12
C LEU A 121 4.79 -16.76 12.94
N GLU A 122 5.61 -15.79 12.53
CA GLU A 122 5.65 -14.47 13.19
C GLU A 122 4.29 -13.76 13.15
N ASP A 123 3.57 -13.78 12.02
CA ASP A 123 2.22 -13.19 11.90
C ASP A 123 1.20 -13.90 12.82
N ILE A 124 1.19 -15.23 12.85
CA ILE A 124 0.26 -15.99 13.71
C ILE A 124 0.56 -15.73 15.20
N CYS A 125 1.84 -15.63 15.58
CA CYS A 125 2.25 -15.23 16.92
C CYS A 125 1.78 -13.80 17.27
N ILE A 126 1.90 -12.86 16.33
CA ILE A 126 1.47 -11.47 16.50
C ILE A 126 -0.06 -11.35 16.58
N GLU A 127 -0.81 -12.19 15.85
CA GLU A 127 -2.27 -12.28 15.95
C GLU A 127 -2.69 -12.80 17.32
N PHE A 128 -2.20 -13.99 17.73
CA PHE A 128 -2.46 -14.59 19.04
C PHE A 128 -2.18 -13.63 20.22
N LEU A 129 -1.01 -12.98 20.22
CA LEU A 129 -0.64 -11.98 21.24
C LEU A 129 -1.57 -10.76 21.29
N SER A 130 -2.28 -10.45 20.19
CA SER A 130 -3.17 -9.30 20.11
C SER A 130 -4.64 -9.61 20.44
N SER A 131 -5.05 -10.88 20.46
CA SER A 131 -6.46 -11.28 20.55
C SER A 131 -6.79 -12.38 21.55
N GLU A 132 -5.84 -13.25 21.91
CA GLU A 132 -6.09 -14.45 22.74
C GLU A 132 -5.21 -14.51 24.00
N SER A 133 -4.04 -13.87 23.99
CA SER A 133 -3.04 -13.91 25.08
C SER A 133 -3.40 -13.05 26.30
N GLU A 134 -2.97 -13.47 27.50
CA GLU A 134 -3.05 -12.68 28.73
C GLU A 134 -1.86 -11.69 28.91
N TYR A 135 -0.81 -11.79 28.07
CA TYR A 135 0.39 -10.95 28.15
C TYR A 135 0.07 -9.45 28.00
N SER A 136 0.55 -8.62 28.93
CA SER A 136 0.43 -7.17 28.86
C SER A 136 1.31 -6.55 27.75
N LYS A 137 1.01 -5.31 27.32
CA LYS A 137 1.81 -4.61 26.29
C LYS A 137 3.31 -4.51 26.64
N GLU A 138 3.67 -4.38 27.92
CA GLU A 138 5.07 -4.36 28.39
C GLU A 138 5.73 -5.73 28.14
N GLU A 139 5.08 -6.82 28.51
CA GLU A 139 5.60 -8.18 28.35
C GLU A 139 5.66 -8.61 26.88
N GLN A 140 4.67 -8.21 26.06
CA GLN A 140 4.72 -8.39 24.60
C GLN A 140 5.87 -7.60 23.96
N PHE A 141 6.14 -6.38 24.45
CA PHE A 141 7.28 -5.58 23.98
C PHE A 141 8.61 -6.22 24.38
N ALA A 142 8.71 -6.76 25.60
CA ALA A 142 9.87 -7.51 26.06
C ALA A 142 10.10 -8.79 25.23
N LEU A 143 9.05 -9.55 24.89
CA LEU A 143 9.12 -10.68 23.97
C LEU A 143 9.62 -10.27 22.57
N GLY A 144 9.08 -9.17 22.04
CA GLY A 144 9.45 -8.63 20.72
C GLY A 144 10.92 -8.24 20.64
N ASP A 145 11.47 -7.56 21.65
CA ASP A 145 12.90 -7.24 21.71
C ASP A 145 13.72 -8.53 21.87
N LYS A 146 13.36 -9.40 22.82
CA LYS A 146 14.07 -10.65 23.13
C LYS A 146 14.25 -11.55 21.91
N HIS A 147 13.21 -11.73 21.10
CA HIS A 147 13.19 -12.62 19.92
C HIS A 147 13.25 -11.89 18.57
N ASN A 148 13.78 -10.67 18.53
CA ASN A 148 14.02 -9.90 17.29
C ASN A 148 12.77 -9.57 16.44
N SER A 149 11.54 -9.82 16.93
CA SER A 149 10.30 -9.55 16.19
C SER A 149 10.01 -8.06 16.12
N MET A 150 10.66 -7.41 15.15
CA MET A 150 10.50 -5.99 14.87
C MET A 150 9.07 -5.66 14.43
N ARG A 151 8.31 -6.63 13.89
CA ARG A 151 6.90 -6.45 13.52
C ARG A 151 6.01 -6.32 14.76
N LEU A 152 6.22 -7.16 15.78
CA LEU A 152 5.54 -7.06 17.07
C LEU A 152 5.84 -5.71 17.74
N ILE A 153 7.12 -5.33 17.82
CA ILE A 153 7.54 -4.01 18.32
C ILE A 153 6.86 -2.87 17.56
N THR A 154 6.83 -2.93 16.23
CA THR A 154 6.18 -1.91 15.40
C THR A 154 4.68 -1.82 15.67
N LYS A 155 3.99 -2.94 15.80
CA LYS A 155 2.54 -2.99 16.10
C LYS A 155 2.24 -2.40 17.47
N ILE A 156 2.96 -2.83 18.51
CA ILE A 156 2.80 -2.29 19.88
C ILE A 156 3.05 -0.78 19.87
N CYS A 157 4.15 -0.32 19.28
CA CYS A 157 4.47 1.11 19.23
C CYS A 157 3.47 1.93 18.41
N ALA A 158 2.86 1.38 17.35
CA ALA A 158 1.83 2.07 16.59
C ALA A 158 0.62 2.43 17.48
N ASP A 159 0.17 1.48 18.31
CA ASP A 159 -0.99 1.63 19.20
C ASP A 159 -0.79 2.55 20.41
N ILE A 160 0.44 3.01 20.67
CA ILE A 160 0.76 3.93 21.77
C ILE A 160 0.27 5.33 21.44
N LYS A 161 -0.53 5.93 22.34
CA LYS A 161 -1.25 7.19 22.12
C LYS A 161 -0.60 8.42 22.73
N ASN A 162 0.27 8.24 23.72
CA ASN A 162 0.89 9.34 24.47
C ASN A 162 2.21 8.89 25.14
N SER A 163 2.97 9.84 25.67
CA SER A 163 4.28 9.59 26.29
C SER A 163 4.24 8.86 27.64
N TYR A 164 3.09 8.81 28.33
CA TYR A 164 2.94 8.00 29.56
C TYR A 164 2.79 6.52 29.21
N GLU A 165 1.93 6.18 28.23
CA GLU A 165 1.80 4.80 27.72
C GLU A 165 3.13 4.31 27.10
N LEU A 166 3.93 5.20 26.49
CA LEU A 166 5.30 4.85 26.07
C LEU A 166 6.22 4.54 27.26
N HIS A 167 6.09 5.26 28.37
CA HIS A 167 6.90 5.05 29.58
C HIS A 167 6.52 3.77 30.33
N GLU A 168 5.25 3.37 30.30
CA GLU A 168 4.76 2.12 30.89
C GLU A 168 5.21 0.87 30.11
N ILE A 169 5.35 0.96 28.78
CA ILE A 169 5.70 -0.19 27.91
C ILE A 169 7.22 -0.34 27.70
N VAL A 170 7.98 0.77 27.70
CA VAL A 170 9.41 0.76 27.38
C VAL A 170 10.24 0.70 28.68
N PRO A 171 11.15 -0.27 28.83
CA PRO A 171 11.93 -0.42 30.06
C PRO A 171 12.83 0.78 30.34
N VAL A 172 12.92 1.15 31.63
CA VAL A 172 13.61 2.37 32.11
C VAL A 172 15.07 2.43 31.70
N ASP A 173 15.80 1.30 31.73
CA ASP A 173 17.12 1.24 31.08
C ASP A 173 16.98 0.98 29.58
N ILE A 174 16.84 2.07 28.83
CA ILE A 174 16.82 2.07 27.36
C ILE A 174 18.09 1.38 26.80
N ASN A 175 19.22 1.32 27.53
CA ASN A 175 20.44 0.69 27.02
C ASN A 175 20.33 -0.84 26.91
N SER A 176 19.43 -1.48 27.67
CA SER A 176 19.18 -2.93 27.60
C SER A 176 18.63 -3.39 26.23
N LEU A 177 17.83 -2.54 25.57
CA LEU A 177 17.14 -2.85 24.32
C LEU A 177 18.09 -3.04 23.12
N LYS A 178 17.67 -3.79 22.12
CA LYS A 178 18.41 -3.93 20.86
C LYS A 178 18.40 -2.62 20.05
N SER A 179 19.43 -2.40 19.23
CA SER A 179 19.62 -1.16 18.47
C SER A 179 18.49 -0.85 17.48
N SER A 180 17.85 -1.89 16.94
CA SER A 180 16.63 -1.80 16.13
C SER A 180 15.44 -1.30 16.95
N THR A 181 15.18 -1.90 18.11
CA THR A 181 14.11 -1.52 19.05
C THR A 181 14.28 -0.07 19.55
N LYS A 182 15.50 0.31 19.95
CA LYS A 182 15.87 1.71 20.28
C LYS A 182 15.50 2.69 19.17
N THR A 183 15.63 2.29 17.90
CA THR A 183 15.28 3.11 16.74
C THR A 183 13.78 3.33 16.62
N ILE A 184 12.96 2.29 16.85
CA ILE A 184 11.48 2.41 16.83
C ILE A 184 10.97 3.21 18.02
N VAL A 185 11.49 2.95 19.23
CA VAL A 185 11.16 3.74 20.44
C VAL A 185 11.48 5.23 20.21
N LEU A 186 12.62 5.55 19.60
CA LEU A 186 12.99 6.93 19.28
C LEU A 186 12.11 7.52 18.15
N GLN A 187 11.73 6.73 17.14
CA GLN A 187 10.75 7.13 16.12
C GLN A 187 9.41 7.52 16.76
N LYS A 188 8.84 6.63 17.58
CA LYS A 188 7.54 6.85 18.24
C LYS A 188 7.61 7.97 19.30
N SER A 189 8.72 8.09 20.02
CA SER A 189 8.93 9.23 20.93
C SER A 189 8.90 10.57 20.16
N PHE A 190 9.59 10.67 19.02
CA PHE A 190 9.50 11.88 18.18
C PHE A 190 8.10 12.11 17.59
N GLU A 191 7.35 11.06 17.25
CA GLU A 191 5.95 11.17 16.81
C GLU A 191 5.07 11.77 17.91
N LEU A 192 5.13 11.22 19.12
CA LEU A 192 4.31 11.63 20.28
C LEU A 192 4.65 13.05 20.78
N HIS A 193 5.87 13.53 20.54
CA HIS A 193 6.27 14.92 20.82
C HIS A 193 6.05 15.88 19.63
N GLY A 194 5.42 15.44 18.53
CA GLY A 194 5.14 16.26 17.35
C GLY A 194 6.37 16.61 16.50
N HIS A 195 7.50 15.96 16.73
CA HIS A 195 8.74 16.11 15.96
C HIS A 195 8.76 15.21 14.70
N ARG A 196 7.84 14.24 14.61
CA ARG A 196 7.51 13.46 13.41
C ARG A 196 5.98 13.37 13.29
N LYS A 197 5.47 13.21 12.07
CA LYS A 197 4.05 12.87 11.85
C LYS A 197 3.86 11.35 12.00
N PRO A 198 2.69 10.88 12.44
CA PRO A 198 2.32 9.47 12.33
C PRO A 198 2.33 8.98 10.87
N PRO A 199 2.28 7.66 10.63
CA PRO A 199 1.98 7.11 9.31
C PRO A 199 0.70 7.74 8.75
N ALA A 200 0.73 8.16 7.48
CA ALA A 200 -0.40 8.85 6.88
C ALA A 200 -1.66 7.96 6.89
N PRO A 201 -2.87 8.52 7.11
CA PRO A 201 -4.11 7.76 7.05
C PRO A 201 -4.29 7.09 5.68
N PRO A 202 -5.11 6.03 5.58
CA PRO A 202 -5.33 5.32 4.32
C PRO A 202 -5.66 6.29 3.18
N VAL A 203 -4.88 6.25 2.10
CA VAL A 203 -4.99 7.21 0.99
C VAL A 203 -6.43 7.23 0.48
N PRO A 204 -7.14 8.38 0.53
CA PRO A 204 -8.57 8.38 0.26
C PRO A 204 -8.89 7.94 -1.17
N GLN A 205 -9.86 7.03 -1.29
CA GLN A 205 -10.31 6.51 -2.59
C GLN A 205 -11.24 7.50 -3.35
N GLN A 206 -11.77 8.50 -2.67
CA GLN A 206 -12.56 9.57 -3.27
C GLN A 206 -11.63 10.70 -3.78
N PRO A 207 -11.77 11.16 -5.04
CA PRO A 207 -10.90 12.19 -5.62
C PRO A 207 -10.84 13.47 -4.78
N GLU A 208 -11.98 13.94 -4.28
CA GLU A 208 -12.10 15.12 -3.42
C GLU A 208 -11.25 15.00 -2.16
N ALA A 209 -11.29 13.84 -1.51
CA ALA A 209 -10.55 13.58 -0.29
C ALA A 209 -9.05 13.32 -0.58
N GLN A 210 -8.69 12.75 -1.73
CA GLN A 210 -7.29 12.66 -2.15
C GLN A 210 -6.68 14.04 -2.40
N PHE A 211 -7.41 14.92 -3.11
CA PHE A 211 -6.99 16.29 -3.38
C PHE A 211 -6.85 17.12 -2.10
N GLU A 212 -7.87 17.12 -1.23
CA GLU A 212 -7.79 17.86 0.03
C GLU A 212 -6.73 17.29 1.01
N ALA A 213 -6.41 15.99 0.94
CA ALA A 213 -5.26 15.42 1.65
C ALA A 213 -3.92 15.94 1.11
N MET A 214 -3.77 16.09 -0.22
CA MET A 214 -2.57 16.70 -0.81
C MET A 214 -2.45 18.19 -0.44
N VAL A 215 -3.57 18.92 -0.37
CA VAL A 215 -3.63 20.29 0.16
C VAL A 215 -3.21 20.32 1.64
N GLY A 216 -3.67 19.37 2.45
CA GLY A 216 -3.29 19.25 3.86
C GLY A 216 -1.79 18.99 4.06
N GLU A 217 -1.21 18.01 3.33
CA GLU A 217 0.23 17.73 3.36
C GLU A 217 1.08 18.97 3.03
N LEU A 218 0.62 19.79 2.08
CA LEU A 218 1.25 21.04 1.65
C LEU A 218 1.15 22.14 2.73
N ILE A 219 -0.03 22.35 3.32
CA ILE A 219 -0.24 23.33 4.41
C ILE A 219 0.63 22.98 5.62
N GLU A 220 0.66 21.70 6.01
CA GLU A 220 1.48 21.23 7.13
C GLU A 220 2.98 21.34 6.83
N GLN A 221 3.42 21.11 5.59
CA GLN A 221 4.83 21.28 5.22
C GLN A 221 5.28 22.75 5.29
N ALA A 222 4.40 23.71 5.02
CA ALA A 222 4.67 25.13 5.25
C ALA A 222 4.72 25.49 6.75
N ALA A 223 3.92 24.83 7.60
CA ALA A 223 3.87 25.08 9.04
C ALA A 223 5.15 24.68 9.81
N ILE A 224 5.93 23.74 9.28
CA ILE A 224 7.11 23.15 9.95
C ILE A 224 8.39 24.03 9.84
N VAL A 225 8.36 25.09 9.01
CA VAL A 225 9.36 26.18 8.87
C VAL A 225 10.83 25.80 9.13
N HIS A 226 11.46 25.17 8.14
CA HIS A 226 12.89 25.40 7.85
C HIS A 226 13.06 25.80 6.38
N HIS A 227 12.86 27.10 6.12
CA HIS A 227 13.17 27.85 4.89
C HIS A 227 12.71 27.27 3.54
N HIS A 228 11.40 27.29 3.24
CA HIS A 228 10.84 27.31 1.86
C HIS A 228 11.33 26.23 0.86
N GLY A 229 11.98 25.18 1.37
CA GLY A 229 12.92 24.38 0.60
C GLY A 229 12.24 23.43 -0.38
N THR A 230 13.04 22.94 -1.32
CA THR A 230 12.66 22.09 -2.48
C THR A 230 11.38 21.28 -2.30
N ILE A 231 11.26 20.49 -1.22
CA ILE A 231 10.09 19.66 -0.86
C ILE A 231 8.74 20.40 -0.97
N LEU A 232 8.64 21.65 -0.53
CA LEU A 232 7.41 22.44 -0.59
C LEU A 232 7.05 22.84 -2.02
N ALA A 233 8.06 23.13 -2.85
CA ALA A 233 7.87 23.38 -4.27
C ALA A 233 7.49 22.07 -5.01
N GLU A 234 8.14 20.95 -4.68
CA GLU A 234 7.83 19.62 -5.22
C GLU A 234 6.36 19.23 -4.96
N GLN A 235 5.86 19.43 -3.73
CA GLN A 235 4.45 19.23 -3.40
C GLN A 235 3.52 20.17 -4.20
N ALA A 236 3.91 21.43 -4.41
CA ALA A 236 3.11 22.37 -5.19
C ALA A 236 3.01 21.99 -6.67
N TYR A 237 4.11 21.55 -7.30
CA TYR A 237 4.09 21.01 -8.67
C TYR A 237 3.22 19.74 -8.76
N LEU A 238 3.33 18.83 -7.79
CA LEU A 238 2.50 17.61 -7.73
C LEU A 238 1.02 17.93 -7.52
N LEU A 239 0.67 18.98 -6.76
CA LEU A 239 -0.71 19.41 -6.57
C LEU A 239 -1.30 20.03 -7.84
N ASP A 240 -0.57 20.91 -8.52
CA ASP A 240 -1.02 21.52 -9.77
C ASP A 240 -1.24 20.47 -10.87
N ASN A 241 -0.29 19.55 -11.04
CA ASN A 241 -0.44 18.51 -12.04
C ASN A 241 -1.57 17.51 -11.69
N HIS A 242 -1.86 17.26 -10.41
CA HIS A 242 -3.07 16.51 -10.02
C HIS A 242 -4.36 17.22 -10.46
N VAL A 243 -4.45 18.53 -10.28
CA VAL A 243 -5.62 19.33 -10.72
C VAL A 243 -5.73 19.33 -12.25
N ARG A 244 -4.59 19.46 -12.96
CA ARG A 244 -4.53 19.43 -14.42
C ARG A 244 -4.94 18.05 -15.00
N GLN A 245 -4.41 16.96 -14.45
CA GLN A 245 -4.82 15.59 -14.76
C GLN A 245 -6.33 15.40 -14.63
N LYS A 246 -6.94 15.94 -13.56
CA LYS A 246 -8.39 15.82 -13.34
C LYS A 246 -9.19 16.36 -14.52
N GLN A 247 -8.80 17.52 -15.06
CA GLN A 247 -9.50 18.18 -16.15
C GLN A 247 -9.29 17.48 -17.51
N LEU A 248 -8.07 16.98 -17.77
CA LEU A 248 -7.78 16.13 -18.94
C LEU A 248 -8.56 14.80 -18.89
N ILE A 249 -8.65 14.20 -17.71
CA ILE A 249 -9.47 13.01 -17.47
C ILE A 249 -10.96 13.36 -17.55
N ALA A 250 -11.41 14.55 -17.15
CA ALA A 250 -12.83 14.93 -17.23
C ALA A 250 -13.36 14.88 -18.68
N THR A 251 -12.61 15.42 -19.64
CA THR A 251 -12.95 15.42 -21.08
C THR A 251 -12.72 14.06 -21.76
N SER A 252 -11.97 13.14 -21.14
CA SER A 252 -11.63 11.83 -21.72
C SER A 252 -12.80 10.85 -21.87
N ILE A 253 -12.80 10.03 -22.93
CA ILE A 253 -13.83 9.03 -23.23
C ILE A 253 -13.89 7.92 -22.15
N PRO A 254 -15.05 7.31 -21.83
CA PRO A 254 -15.16 6.26 -20.80
C PRO A 254 -14.19 5.08 -20.94
N LYS A 255 -13.81 4.71 -22.18
CA LYS A 255 -12.78 3.68 -22.50
C LYS A 255 -11.42 4.04 -21.86
N ILE A 256 -10.99 5.31 -21.95
CA ILE A 256 -9.79 5.84 -21.26
C ILE A 256 -9.96 5.71 -19.75
N LYS A 257 -11.08 6.23 -19.21
CA LYS A 257 -11.39 6.26 -17.78
C LYS A 257 -11.40 4.87 -17.12
N GLN A 258 -11.64 3.81 -17.88
CA GLN A 258 -11.54 2.43 -17.41
C GLN A 258 -10.09 1.93 -17.38
N ILE A 259 -9.32 2.14 -18.46
CA ILE A 259 -7.90 1.73 -18.55
C ILE A 259 -7.08 2.36 -17.41
N VAL A 260 -7.20 3.67 -17.21
CA VAL A 260 -6.46 4.42 -16.17
C VAL A 260 -6.80 3.94 -14.75
N LYS A 261 -8.03 3.46 -14.52
CA LYS A 261 -8.47 2.94 -13.21
C LYS A 261 -8.03 1.51 -12.91
N GLN A 262 -7.60 0.74 -13.92
CA GLN A 262 -7.32 -0.70 -13.78
C GLN A 262 -5.82 -1.04 -13.74
N ASP A 263 -4.93 -0.05 -13.79
CA ASP A 263 -3.48 -0.29 -13.73
C ASP A 263 -3.03 -0.82 -12.35
N PRO A 264 -2.52 -2.07 -12.25
CA PRO A 264 -2.14 -2.66 -10.98
C PRO A 264 -0.96 -1.92 -10.32
N ARG A 265 -0.11 -1.23 -11.09
CA ARG A 265 1.04 -0.46 -10.57
C ARG A 265 0.60 0.68 -9.67
N ILE A 266 -0.56 1.29 -9.96
CA ILE A 266 -1.14 2.34 -9.10
C ILE A 266 -1.48 1.75 -7.72
N SER A 267 -2.01 0.53 -7.64
CA SER A 267 -2.29 -0.12 -6.35
C SER A 267 -1.01 -0.41 -5.55
N ILE A 268 0.07 -0.83 -6.22
CA ILE A 268 1.37 -1.10 -5.59
C ILE A 268 1.98 0.20 -5.05
N LEU A 269 1.97 1.28 -5.83
CA LEU A 269 2.47 2.59 -5.40
C LEU A 269 1.60 3.20 -4.28
N MET A 270 0.28 3.00 -4.30
CA MET A 270 -0.60 3.39 -3.19
C MET A 270 -0.30 2.59 -1.90
N ASN A 271 0.20 1.35 -2.00
CA ASN A 271 0.70 0.62 -0.84
C ASN A 271 2.02 1.23 -0.33
N GLN A 272 2.97 1.49 -1.22
CA GLN A 272 4.24 2.16 -0.87
C GLN A 272 4.01 3.54 -0.24
N LEU A 273 3.03 4.32 -0.73
CA LEU A 273 2.69 5.65 -0.19
C LEU A 273 2.15 5.61 1.25
N ARG A 274 1.61 4.47 1.69
CA ARG A 274 1.20 4.24 3.08
C ARG A 274 2.37 3.90 4.01
N SER A 275 3.43 3.27 3.47
CA SER A 275 4.64 2.90 4.22
C SER A 275 5.80 3.91 4.12
N ALA A 276 5.66 4.97 3.32
CA ALA A 276 6.72 5.95 3.07
C ALA A 276 7.19 6.68 4.35
N GLU A 277 8.49 6.64 4.64
CA GLU A 277 9.09 7.10 5.89
C GLU A 277 9.24 8.63 5.98
N ASN A 278 9.18 9.34 4.84
CA ASN A 278 9.51 10.76 4.76
C ASN A 278 8.90 11.44 3.51
N GLN A 279 8.82 12.77 3.51
CA GLN A 279 8.17 13.52 2.42
C GLN A 279 8.88 13.42 1.06
N ILE A 280 10.21 13.19 1.01
CA ILE A 280 10.91 13.01 -0.28
C ILE A 280 10.44 11.71 -0.94
N GLU A 281 10.27 10.65 -0.15
CA GLU A 281 9.73 9.37 -0.59
C GLU A 281 8.24 9.49 -0.99
N ARG A 282 7.42 10.20 -0.21
CA ARG A 282 6.03 10.51 -0.59
C ARG A 282 5.94 11.28 -1.92
N ASN A 283 6.80 12.28 -2.11
CA ASN A 283 6.88 13.07 -3.35
C ASN A 283 7.31 12.18 -4.53
N ALA A 284 8.31 11.31 -4.35
CA ALA A 284 8.76 10.36 -5.38
C ALA A 284 7.64 9.38 -5.78
N ILE A 285 6.90 8.81 -4.83
CA ILE A 285 5.81 7.86 -5.12
C ILE A 285 4.64 8.57 -5.80
N ASN A 286 4.25 9.76 -5.34
CA ASN A 286 3.23 10.57 -6.01
C ASN A 286 3.64 10.94 -7.45
N ALA A 287 4.91 11.25 -7.68
CA ALA A 287 5.46 11.48 -9.02
C ALA A 287 5.36 10.21 -9.89
N GLN A 288 5.68 9.02 -9.37
CA GLN A 288 5.49 7.76 -10.10
C GLN A 288 4.01 7.49 -10.45
N ILE A 289 3.09 7.68 -9.49
CA ILE A 289 1.64 7.51 -9.70
C ILE A 289 1.15 8.44 -10.80
N GLN A 290 1.59 9.70 -10.78
CA GLN A 290 1.22 10.67 -11.81
C GLN A 290 1.76 10.27 -13.19
N VAL A 291 3.07 9.98 -13.31
CA VAL A 291 3.66 9.52 -14.59
C VAL A 291 2.92 8.32 -15.18
N ILE A 292 2.48 7.37 -14.35
CA ILE A 292 1.73 6.20 -14.83
C ILE A 292 0.33 6.59 -15.34
N LYS A 293 -0.39 7.50 -14.67
CA LYS A 293 -1.67 8.03 -15.19
C LYS A 293 -1.50 8.66 -16.56
N GLU A 294 -0.57 9.62 -16.70
CA GLU A 294 -0.34 10.34 -17.97
C GLU A 294 0.04 9.38 -19.12
N LYS A 295 0.85 8.35 -18.82
CA LYS A 295 1.18 7.30 -19.80
C LYS A 295 -0.05 6.51 -20.23
N ASN A 296 -0.95 6.20 -19.29
CA ASN A 296 -2.18 5.47 -19.58
C ASN A 296 -3.20 6.33 -20.35
N ASP A 297 -3.31 7.62 -20.03
CA ASP A 297 -4.10 8.60 -20.80
C ASP A 297 -3.56 8.73 -22.24
N HIS A 298 -2.22 8.83 -22.40
CA HIS A 298 -1.57 8.86 -23.72
C HIS A 298 -1.81 7.59 -24.53
N ILE A 299 -1.56 6.40 -23.96
CA ILE A 299 -1.76 5.10 -24.63
C ILE A 299 -3.23 4.92 -25.03
N ALA A 300 -4.18 5.38 -24.23
CA ALA A 300 -5.60 5.29 -24.56
C ALA A 300 -6.01 6.28 -25.67
N LEU A 301 -5.32 7.42 -25.79
CA LEU A 301 -5.47 8.35 -26.90
C LEU A 301 -4.79 7.88 -28.20
N GLU A 302 -3.66 7.15 -28.12
CA GLU A 302 -3.10 6.40 -29.27
C GLU A 302 -4.15 5.44 -29.81
N ILE A 303 -4.77 4.61 -28.95
CA ILE A 303 -5.81 3.64 -29.33
C ILE A 303 -7.02 4.35 -29.96
N MET A 304 -7.44 5.51 -29.44
CA MET A 304 -8.50 6.31 -30.08
C MET A 304 -8.10 6.88 -31.44
N THR A 305 -6.81 7.15 -31.67
CA THR A 305 -6.28 7.65 -32.96
C THR A 305 -6.07 6.52 -33.98
N GLU A 306 -5.92 5.28 -33.50
CA GLU A 306 -6.01 4.05 -34.31
C GLU A 306 -7.47 3.77 -34.72
N ASP A 307 -8.44 3.96 -33.82
CA ASP A 307 -9.89 3.83 -34.08
C ASP A 307 -10.44 4.95 -35.00
N ASP A 308 -10.03 6.21 -34.79
CA ASP A 308 -10.41 7.39 -35.58
C ASP A 308 -9.21 8.34 -35.81
N PRO A 309 -8.67 8.43 -37.04
CA PRO A 309 -7.55 9.32 -37.37
C PRO A 309 -7.79 10.82 -37.12
N GLY A 310 -9.05 11.26 -36.92
CA GLY A 310 -9.39 12.64 -36.59
C GLY A 310 -8.78 13.14 -35.27
N PHE A 311 -8.40 12.22 -34.37
CA PHE A 311 -7.72 12.56 -33.11
C PHE A 311 -6.22 12.86 -33.26
N ARG A 312 -5.61 12.73 -34.44
CA ARG A 312 -4.15 12.86 -34.62
C ARG A 312 -3.58 14.19 -34.14
N ASP A 313 -4.12 15.31 -34.62
CA ASP A 313 -3.61 16.64 -34.26
C ASP A 313 -3.74 16.89 -32.74
N TYR A 314 -4.77 16.32 -32.12
CA TYR A 314 -4.98 16.35 -30.67
C TYR A 314 -3.98 15.45 -29.92
N LEU A 315 -3.69 14.24 -30.42
CA LEU A 315 -2.64 13.35 -29.90
C LEU A 315 -1.24 13.98 -30.00
N GLU A 316 -0.91 14.63 -31.12
CA GLU A 316 0.39 15.30 -31.30
C GLU A 316 0.55 16.46 -30.30
N ASN A 317 -0.45 17.32 -30.18
CA ASN A 317 -0.48 18.41 -29.18
C ASN A 317 -0.44 17.88 -27.73
N PHE A 318 -1.22 16.84 -27.41
CA PHE A 318 -1.21 16.21 -26.09
C PHE A 318 0.16 15.59 -25.77
N THR A 319 0.82 14.97 -26.76
CA THR A 319 2.17 14.41 -26.61
C THR A 319 3.20 15.50 -26.31
N GLU A 320 3.13 16.65 -26.98
CA GLU A 320 4.04 17.77 -26.71
C GLU A 320 3.81 18.34 -25.30
N ILE A 321 2.56 18.65 -24.94
CA ILE A 321 2.19 19.12 -23.59
C ILE A 321 2.70 18.15 -22.53
N MET A 322 2.57 16.83 -22.74
CA MET A 322 3.04 15.84 -21.79
C MET A 322 4.56 15.78 -21.65
N CYS A 323 5.30 15.90 -22.76
CA CYS A 323 6.77 15.98 -22.68
C CYS A 323 7.21 17.24 -21.92
N GLN A 324 6.58 18.39 -22.19
CA GLN A 324 6.83 19.64 -21.46
C GLN A 324 6.53 19.49 -19.97
N VAL A 325 5.45 18.81 -19.56
CA VAL A 325 5.12 18.51 -18.15
C VAL A 325 6.21 17.69 -17.48
N PHE A 326 6.60 16.55 -18.08
CA PHE A 326 7.59 15.66 -17.51
C PHE A 326 8.95 16.33 -17.26
N GLU A 327 9.38 17.21 -18.17
CA GLU A 327 10.61 18.01 -18.03
C GLU A 327 10.45 19.16 -17.01
N LYS A 328 9.42 19.99 -17.17
CA LYS A 328 9.22 21.26 -16.43
C LYS A 328 8.95 21.06 -14.95
N ASP A 329 8.08 20.10 -14.65
CA ASP A 329 7.65 19.78 -13.27
C ASP A 329 8.57 18.67 -12.66
N LYS A 330 9.62 18.28 -13.40
CA LYS A 330 10.84 17.56 -12.98
C LYS A 330 10.60 16.14 -12.47
N PHE A 331 9.67 15.40 -13.08
CA PHE A 331 9.33 14.04 -12.67
C PHE A 331 10.53 13.07 -12.54
N PRO A 332 11.54 13.06 -13.44
CA PRO A 332 12.75 12.24 -13.25
C PRO A 332 13.55 12.58 -11.98
N TYR A 333 13.64 13.86 -11.62
CA TYR A 333 14.29 14.32 -10.39
C TYR A 333 13.51 13.91 -9.13
N LEU A 334 12.19 14.11 -9.14
CA LEU A 334 11.32 13.72 -8.01
C LEU A 334 11.48 12.23 -7.69
N ILE A 335 11.44 11.39 -8.74
CA ILE A 335 11.48 9.94 -8.60
C ILE A 335 12.90 9.46 -8.24
N SER A 336 13.97 9.99 -8.86
CA SER A 336 15.34 9.58 -8.54
C SER A 336 15.79 9.87 -7.10
N ARG A 337 15.12 10.79 -6.38
CA ARG A 337 15.36 11.03 -4.96
C ARG A 337 14.73 9.99 -4.02
N GLY A 338 13.78 9.20 -4.51
CA GLY A 338 13.16 8.08 -3.78
C GLY A 338 14.07 6.85 -3.72
N ILE A 339 15.24 6.96 -3.06
CA ILE A 339 16.30 5.93 -3.09
C ILE A 339 15.85 4.53 -2.60
N ARG A 340 14.77 4.44 -1.81
CA ARG A 340 14.17 3.18 -1.35
C ARG A 340 12.96 2.71 -2.16
N THR A 341 12.41 3.53 -3.03
CA THR A 341 11.25 3.16 -3.85
C THR A 341 11.70 2.57 -5.18
N GLU A 342 11.26 1.34 -5.45
CA GLU A 342 11.42 0.75 -6.78
C GLU A 342 10.79 1.66 -7.85
N ASN A 343 11.51 1.88 -8.96
CA ASN A 343 11.09 2.82 -9.99
C ASN A 343 10.13 2.15 -10.99
N ILE A 344 8.97 1.75 -10.50
CA ILE A 344 7.87 1.10 -11.23
C ILE A 344 7.39 1.96 -12.42
N ALA A 345 7.57 3.28 -12.37
CA ALA A 345 7.32 4.19 -13.51
C ALA A 345 8.31 4.01 -14.69
N ILE A 346 9.49 3.43 -14.46
CA ILE A 346 10.48 3.05 -15.49
C ILE A 346 10.48 1.54 -15.77
N HIS A 347 10.28 0.69 -14.75
CA HIS A 347 10.36 -0.77 -14.88
C HIS A 347 9.17 -1.35 -15.64
N ASN A 348 9.36 -1.46 -16.96
CA ASN A 348 8.37 -1.88 -17.92
C ASN A 348 8.23 -3.41 -17.99
N HIS A 349 7.54 -4.00 -17.00
CA HIS A 349 7.17 -5.42 -17.01
C HIS A 349 5.93 -5.69 -17.87
N GLY A 350 6.04 -5.44 -19.18
CA GLY A 350 5.04 -5.89 -20.17
C GLY A 350 5.01 -5.16 -21.52
N THR A 351 5.20 -3.84 -21.55
CA THR A 351 4.73 -2.99 -22.67
C THR A 351 5.74 -1.97 -23.21
N GLY A 352 7.04 -2.18 -22.96
CA GLY A 352 8.10 -1.17 -23.05
C GLY A 352 8.49 -0.63 -24.44
N GLU A 353 7.61 -0.66 -25.43
CA GLU A 353 7.83 -0.11 -26.79
C GLU A 353 6.84 1.00 -27.17
N LYS A 354 5.83 1.31 -26.35
CA LYS A 354 4.88 2.41 -26.59
C LYS A 354 5.55 3.80 -26.65
N THR A 355 5.00 4.71 -27.44
CA THR A 355 5.62 6.01 -27.78
C THR A 355 5.96 6.83 -26.54
N ILE A 356 5.02 6.96 -25.61
CA ILE A 356 5.21 7.71 -24.38
C ILE A 356 6.27 7.11 -23.44
N ASP A 357 6.48 5.79 -23.49
CA ASP A 357 7.57 5.14 -22.75
C ASP A 357 8.93 5.41 -23.38
N VAL A 358 9.03 5.47 -24.71
CA VAL A 358 10.26 5.89 -25.41
C VAL A 358 10.58 7.36 -25.08
N LEU A 359 9.60 8.24 -25.17
CA LEU A 359 9.74 9.67 -24.84
C LEU A 359 10.13 9.88 -23.37
N TYR A 360 9.44 9.23 -22.42
CA TYR A 360 9.74 9.37 -21.00
C TYR A 360 11.15 8.84 -20.63
N ARG A 361 11.59 7.71 -21.22
CA ARG A 361 12.96 7.21 -21.03
C ARG A 361 14.01 8.16 -21.60
N LYS A 362 13.72 8.81 -22.74
CA LYS A 362 14.59 9.87 -23.27
C LYS A 362 14.67 11.04 -22.30
N ILE A 363 13.54 11.56 -21.81
CA ILE A 363 13.50 12.67 -20.83
C ILE A 363 14.27 12.32 -19.56
N THR A 364 14.13 11.09 -19.06
CA THR A 364 14.91 10.59 -17.91
C THR A 364 16.42 10.56 -18.21
N LYS A 365 16.83 10.02 -19.36
CA LYS A 365 18.24 9.94 -19.75
C LYS A 365 18.87 11.33 -19.97
N ASP A 366 18.16 12.21 -20.67
CA ASP A 366 18.56 13.61 -20.87
C ASP A 366 18.73 14.33 -19.52
N PHE A 367 17.91 14.01 -18.50
CA PHE A 367 18.07 14.50 -17.13
C PHE A 367 19.28 13.87 -16.41
N GLU A 368 19.52 12.57 -16.54
CA GLU A 368 20.68 11.87 -15.97
C GLU A 368 22.01 12.40 -16.54
N GLU A 369 22.07 12.67 -17.85
CA GLU A 369 23.27 13.18 -18.54
C GLU A 369 23.55 14.67 -18.27
N LYS A 370 22.51 15.50 -18.11
CA LYS A 370 22.65 16.95 -17.89
C LYS A 370 22.64 17.35 -16.41
N GLY A 371 22.13 16.47 -15.55
CA GLY A 371 21.83 16.76 -14.15
C GLY A 371 20.67 17.74 -13.97
N LEU A 372 20.47 18.19 -12.72
CA LEU A 372 19.56 19.29 -12.41
C LEU A 372 19.94 20.54 -13.24
N PRO A 373 19.01 21.16 -13.99
CA PRO A 373 19.26 22.48 -14.56
C PRO A 373 19.54 23.47 -13.43
N GLN A 374 20.62 24.25 -13.53
CA GLN A 374 21.08 25.17 -12.48
C GLN A 374 20.18 26.41 -12.32
N ARG A 375 18.93 26.20 -11.89
CA ARG A 375 18.21 27.19 -11.09
C ARG A 375 18.54 26.93 -9.63
N LYS A 376 19.39 27.78 -9.06
CA LYS A 376 19.55 27.87 -7.61
C LYS A 376 18.18 28.14 -7.00
N PHE A 377 17.82 27.41 -5.96
CA PHE A 377 16.80 27.87 -5.01
C PHE A 377 17.45 28.94 -4.11
N ASP A 378 17.79 30.09 -4.70
CA ASP A 378 18.26 31.26 -3.94
C ASP A 378 17.15 31.72 -2.98
N TYR A 379 17.54 32.29 -1.83
CA TYR A 379 16.69 32.40 -0.62
C TYR A 379 15.55 33.45 -0.68
N GLN A 380 14.60 33.29 -1.62
CA GLN A 380 13.24 33.84 -1.61
C GLN A 380 12.32 32.98 -2.51
N PRO A 381 10.96 33.09 -2.42
CA PRO A 381 10.04 32.16 -3.08
C PRO A 381 9.88 32.42 -4.60
N THR A 382 10.98 32.44 -5.35
CA THR A 382 11.01 32.59 -6.81
C THR A 382 10.20 31.51 -7.51
N TRP A 383 10.24 30.25 -7.03
CA TRP A 383 9.45 29.15 -7.58
C TRP A 383 7.94 29.42 -7.51
N MET A 384 7.46 30.11 -6.46
CA MET A 384 6.04 30.40 -6.26
C MET A 384 5.58 31.60 -7.10
N ASN A 385 6.47 32.57 -7.34
CA ASN A 385 6.25 33.64 -8.32
C ASN A 385 6.26 33.10 -9.76
N ASP A 386 7.25 32.28 -10.13
CA ASP A 386 7.31 31.57 -11.42
C ASP A 386 6.03 30.77 -11.65
N PHE A 387 5.59 30.05 -10.62
CA PHE A 387 4.37 29.24 -10.65
C PHE A 387 3.12 30.11 -10.84
N LEU A 388 2.95 31.18 -10.06
CA LEU A 388 1.79 32.08 -10.21
C LEU A 388 1.79 32.81 -11.55
N GLN A 389 2.96 33.16 -12.12
CA GLN A 389 3.06 33.70 -13.48
C GLN A 389 2.71 32.67 -14.57
N GLN A 390 3.06 31.40 -14.38
CA GLN A 390 2.65 30.32 -15.31
C GLN A 390 1.15 30.07 -15.21
N ASN A 391 0.61 30.03 -13.99
CA ASN A 391 -0.83 29.90 -13.75
C ASN A 391 -1.62 31.15 -14.16
N GLN A 392 -1.02 32.34 -14.27
CA GLN A 392 -1.71 33.54 -14.77
C GLN A 392 -2.28 33.34 -16.18
N ASN A 393 -1.61 32.61 -17.06
CA ASN A 393 -2.16 32.29 -18.39
C ASN A 393 -3.38 31.37 -18.30
N TRP A 394 -3.32 30.35 -17.43
CA TRP A 394 -4.39 29.36 -17.25
C TRP A 394 -5.61 29.99 -16.55
N VAL A 395 -5.37 30.74 -15.47
CA VAL A 395 -6.36 31.58 -14.80
C VAL A 395 -6.97 32.59 -15.76
N GLN A 396 -6.19 33.29 -16.61
CA GLN A 396 -6.78 34.23 -17.59
C GLN A 396 -7.70 33.54 -18.60
N GLN A 397 -7.38 32.30 -19.01
CA GLN A 397 -8.22 31.51 -19.91
C GLN A 397 -9.52 31.01 -19.24
N THR A 398 -9.53 30.76 -17.92
CA THR A 398 -10.69 30.18 -17.20
C THR A 398 -11.39 31.12 -16.21
N SER A 399 -10.90 32.36 -15.99
CA SER A 399 -11.34 33.25 -14.89
C SER A 399 -12.83 33.60 -14.93
N GLN A 400 -13.46 33.63 -16.11
CA GLN A 400 -14.88 33.90 -16.23
C GLN A 400 -15.73 32.75 -15.66
N GLU A 401 -15.34 31.51 -15.90
CA GLU A 401 -16.04 30.30 -15.44
C GLU A 401 -15.79 30.03 -13.94
N LEU A 402 -14.56 30.29 -13.47
CA LEU A 402 -14.16 30.05 -12.08
C LEU A 402 -14.78 31.00 -11.06
N SER A 403 -15.41 32.08 -11.51
CA SER A 403 -16.03 33.11 -10.66
C SER A 403 -17.15 32.58 -9.76
N ASN A 404 -17.87 31.55 -10.22
CA ASN A 404 -19.08 31.01 -9.57
C ASN A 404 -18.87 29.65 -8.87
N VAL A 405 -17.62 29.17 -8.77
CA VAL A 405 -17.34 27.82 -8.25
C VAL A 405 -17.55 27.74 -6.73
N ARG A 406 -18.55 26.96 -6.32
CA ARG A 406 -18.86 26.73 -4.90
C ARG A 406 -17.90 25.73 -4.26
N ILE A 407 -16.85 26.26 -3.64
CA ILE A 407 -15.93 25.50 -2.77
C ILE A 407 -16.68 25.02 -1.50
N PRO A 408 -16.45 23.79 -1.01
CA PRO A 408 -17.02 23.31 0.26
C PRO A 408 -16.61 24.11 1.50
N ASP A 409 -17.53 24.19 2.47
CA ASP A 409 -17.27 24.74 3.79
C ASP A 409 -16.42 23.80 4.67
N GLY A 410 -15.79 24.35 5.71
CA GLY A 410 -15.04 23.56 6.72
C GLY A 410 -13.64 23.07 6.29
N LEU A 411 -13.22 23.30 5.04
CA LEU A 411 -11.91 22.89 4.53
C LEU A 411 -10.73 23.54 5.29
N GLN A 412 -9.62 22.80 5.39
CA GLN A 412 -8.39 23.23 6.08
C GLN A 412 -7.84 24.53 5.47
N ARG A 413 -7.50 25.49 6.34
CA ARG A 413 -6.91 26.78 5.96
C ARG A 413 -5.46 26.85 6.43
N ILE A 414 -4.68 27.76 5.84
CA ILE A 414 -3.35 28.09 6.34
C ILE A 414 -3.51 28.76 7.72
N PRO A 415 -2.79 28.31 8.77
CA PRO A 415 -2.69 29.04 10.04
C PRO A 415 -2.20 30.48 9.83
N ARG A 416 -2.80 31.46 10.53
CA ARG A 416 -2.53 32.90 10.36
C ARG A 416 -1.09 33.29 10.68
N GLU A 417 -0.40 32.43 11.40
CA GLU A 417 0.99 32.54 11.84
C GLU A 417 1.97 32.29 10.68
N ILE A 418 1.51 31.67 9.59
CA ILE A 418 2.29 31.36 8.38
C ILE A 418 2.05 32.44 7.33
N ASN A 419 2.89 33.47 7.33
CA ASN A 419 2.71 34.65 6.46
C ASN A 419 3.17 34.40 5.00
N PHE A 420 2.38 33.63 4.24
CA PHE A 420 2.56 33.42 2.79
C PHE A 420 1.25 33.69 2.02
N GLY A 421 0.91 34.96 1.78
CA GLY A 421 -0.29 35.32 1.00
C GLY A 421 -0.33 34.69 -0.41
N LEU A 422 0.82 34.53 -1.06
CA LEU A 422 0.97 33.82 -2.34
C LEU A 422 0.54 32.33 -2.26
N MET A 423 0.67 31.73 -1.08
CA MET A 423 0.32 30.33 -0.84
C MET A 423 -1.17 30.16 -0.51
N GLU A 424 -1.78 31.12 0.21
CA GLU A 424 -3.24 31.19 0.34
C GLU A 424 -3.90 31.37 -1.02
N GLU A 425 -3.36 32.26 -1.86
CA GLU A 425 -3.82 32.47 -3.24
C GLU A 425 -3.68 31.20 -4.10
N PHE A 426 -2.52 30.53 -4.03
CA PHE A 426 -2.29 29.26 -4.73
C PHE A 426 -3.33 28.20 -4.35
N ILE A 427 -3.51 27.92 -3.05
CA ILE A 427 -4.46 26.90 -2.58
C ILE A 427 -5.91 27.29 -2.93
N ALA A 428 -6.26 28.58 -2.82
CA ALA A 428 -7.58 29.06 -3.23
C ALA A 428 -7.84 28.84 -4.73
N ASN A 429 -6.85 29.08 -5.59
CA ASN A 429 -6.97 28.85 -7.02
C ASN A 429 -7.03 27.35 -7.35
N MET A 430 -6.17 26.51 -6.76
CA MET A 430 -6.24 25.05 -6.91
C MET A 430 -7.61 24.49 -6.53
N ARG A 431 -8.20 24.95 -5.42
CA ARG A 431 -9.58 24.57 -5.02
C ARG A 431 -10.63 25.01 -6.05
N LYS A 432 -10.54 26.22 -6.62
CA LYS A 432 -11.44 26.64 -7.72
C LYS A 432 -11.32 25.71 -8.95
N HIS A 433 -10.09 25.48 -9.43
CA HIS A 433 -9.84 24.62 -10.60
C HIS A 433 -10.21 23.15 -10.35
N PHE A 434 -10.13 22.66 -9.11
CA PHE A 434 -10.54 21.30 -8.76
C PHE A 434 -12.05 21.14 -8.64
N TYR A 435 -12.78 22.13 -8.12
CA TYR A 435 -14.23 22.07 -7.93
C TYR A 435 -15.06 22.61 -9.12
N SER A 436 -14.42 23.09 -10.19
CA SER A 436 -15.08 23.73 -11.35
C SER A 436 -16.02 22.82 -12.13
N ASP A 437 -15.80 21.50 -12.15
CA ASP A 437 -16.64 20.53 -12.88
C ASP A 437 -18.12 20.59 -12.50
N ARG A 438 -18.45 21.14 -11.32
CA ARG A 438 -19.83 21.34 -10.84
C ARG A 438 -20.62 22.39 -11.61
N VAL A 439 -20.03 23.05 -12.61
CA VAL A 439 -20.67 24.09 -13.43
C VAL A 439 -21.22 23.56 -14.77
N GLN A 440 -20.81 22.37 -15.25
CA GLN A 440 -21.32 21.79 -16.51
C GLN A 440 -22.06 20.43 -16.39
N PRO A 441 -23.09 20.28 -15.53
CA PRO A 441 -24.11 19.26 -15.74
C PRO A 441 -25.09 19.68 -16.86
N ASN A 442 -25.18 18.85 -17.90
CA ASN A 442 -26.19 18.82 -18.99
C ASN A 442 -25.82 19.44 -20.36
N LEU A 443 -25.30 18.59 -21.25
CA LEU A 443 -25.57 18.64 -22.70
C LEU A 443 -26.01 17.28 -23.30
N ASN A 444 -25.98 16.19 -22.53
CA ASN A 444 -26.19 14.82 -23.03
C ASN A 444 -27.55 14.20 -22.61
N GLN A 445 -28.64 15.00 -22.57
CA GLN A 445 -29.99 14.48 -22.23
C GLN A 445 -31.06 14.66 -23.33
N GLU A 446 -30.89 15.55 -24.30
CA GLU A 446 -31.93 15.80 -25.32
C GLU A 446 -31.92 14.81 -26.50
N GLN A 447 -30.83 14.07 -26.74
CA GLN A 447 -30.75 13.13 -27.87
C GLN A 447 -31.41 11.77 -27.58
N ASN A 448 -31.51 11.34 -26.31
CA ASN A 448 -32.02 10.00 -25.95
C ASN A 448 -33.57 9.91 -25.88
N GLN A 449 -34.32 10.96 -26.24
CA GLN A 449 -35.80 10.93 -26.24
C GLN A 449 -36.41 10.74 -27.63
N LEU A 450 -35.61 10.70 -28.70
CA LEU A 450 -36.10 10.58 -30.09
C LEU A 450 -36.05 9.16 -30.67
N GLU A 451 -35.45 8.19 -29.96
CA GLU A 451 -35.37 6.77 -30.38
C GLU A 451 -36.31 5.84 -29.59
N GLN A 452 -37.24 6.38 -28.79
CA GLN A 452 -38.30 5.60 -28.14
C GLN A 452 -39.68 5.92 -28.76
N LEU A 453 -39.76 5.71 -30.07
CA LEU A 453 -41.03 5.56 -30.79
C LEU A 453 -41.23 4.08 -31.19
N ASP A 454 -42.51 3.70 -31.20
CA ASP A 454 -43.09 2.41 -31.61
C ASP A 454 -43.22 1.33 -30.50
N GLY A 455 -44.41 0.72 -30.42
CA GLY A 455 -44.80 -0.20 -29.35
C GLY A 455 -46.18 0.03 -28.70
N GLY A 456 -47.26 0.13 -29.50
CA GLY A 456 -48.64 -0.09 -28.99
C GLY A 456 -48.98 -1.60 -28.84
N PRO A 457 -50.23 -2.00 -28.49
CA PRO A 457 -51.46 -1.17 -28.47
C PRO A 457 -52.40 -1.35 -27.24
N GLU A 458 -53.49 -0.56 -27.24
CA GLU A 458 -54.86 -0.84 -26.73
C GLU A 458 -55.14 -1.31 -25.27
N ALA A 459 -55.88 -0.48 -24.51
CA ALA A 459 -57.14 -0.86 -23.84
C ALA A 459 -57.94 0.34 -23.25
N GLU A 460 -58.94 0.80 -24.01
CA GLU A 460 -60.25 1.36 -23.63
C GLU A 460 -60.59 2.07 -22.27
N ASN A 461 -61.11 3.31 -22.44
CA ASN A 461 -62.43 3.84 -21.97
C ASN A 461 -62.66 4.61 -20.64
N GLN A 462 -63.60 5.57 -20.77
CA GLN A 462 -64.39 6.34 -19.77
C GLN A 462 -63.64 7.47 -19.00
N ASN A 463 -64.03 8.76 -19.12
CA ASN A 463 -65.25 9.47 -18.65
C ASN A 463 -65.17 9.82 -17.13
N ASP A 464 -65.57 11.00 -16.62
CA ASP A 464 -66.47 12.07 -17.12
C ASP A 464 -65.98 13.53 -16.88
N GLU A 465 -66.81 14.44 -17.37
CA GLU A 465 -66.98 15.90 -17.23
C GLU A 465 -66.68 16.55 -15.85
N ASP A 466 -66.24 17.82 -15.84
CA ASP A 466 -67.06 18.95 -15.32
C ASP A 466 -66.49 20.36 -15.65
N GLU A 467 -67.31 21.42 -15.51
CA GLU A 467 -67.06 22.81 -16.02
C GLU A 467 -66.42 23.82 -15.01
N PRO A 468 -65.98 25.03 -15.47
CA PRO A 468 -65.16 25.97 -14.69
C PRO A 468 -65.95 27.04 -13.91
N TYR A 469 -65.24 27.84 -13.10
CA TYR A 469 -65.77 29.06 -12.47
C TYR A 469 -64.83 30.27 -12.61
N GLU A 470 -65.42 31.41 -12.99
CA GLU A 470 -64.92 32.78 -12.81
C GLU A 470 -64.96 33.15 -11.29
N GLU A 471 -64.44 34.26 -10.75
CA GLU A 471 -63.84 35.52 -11.22
C GLU A 471 -62.80 35.94 -10.13
N VAL A 472 -61.97 36.99 -10.21
CA VAL A 472 -62.27 38.44 -10.09
C VAL A 472 -60.97 39.20 -10.44
N VAL A 473 -61.08 40.36 -11.08
CA VAL A 473 -59.97 41.29 -11.34
C VAL A 473 -59.96 42.45 -10.33
N GLU A 474 -58.79 42.81 -9.79
CA GLU A 474 -58.60 44.16 -9.21
C GLU A 474 -57.11 44.61 -9.28
N GLN A 475 -56.80 45.51 -10.22
CA GLN A 475 -55.61 46.37 -10.26
C GLN A 475 -55.97 47.67 -10.99
N ASP A 476 -55.91 48.82 -10.30
CA ASP A 476 -55.85 50.15 -10.95
C ASP A 476 -55.34 51.24 -9.97
N GLY A 477 -54.90 52.39 -10.50
CA GLY A 477 -54.31 53.51 -9.74
C GLY A 477 -52.76 53.46 -9.69
N GLN A 478 -51.98 54.20 -10.48
CA GLN A 478 -51.92 55.66 -10.75
C GLN A 478 -51.38 56.46 -9.55
N GLU A 479 -50.51 57.47 -9.71
CA GLU A 479 -49.97 58.15 -10.92
C GLU A 479 -48.44 58.02 -11.06
#